data_AF-A0A235CLM7-F1
#
_entry.id   AF-A0A235CLM7-F1
#
_cell.length_a   1.000
_cell.length_b   1.000
_cell.length_c   1.000
_cell.angle_alpha   90.00
_cell.angle_beta   90.00
_cell.angle_gamma   90.00
#
_symmetry.space_group_name_H-M   'P 1'
#
loop_
_entity.id
_entity.type
_entity.pdbx_description
1 polymer ?
#
loop_
_entity_poly.entity_id
_entity_poly.type
_entity_poly.pdbx_seq_one_letter_code
_entity_poly.pdbx_strand_id
1 'polypeptide(L)'
;MNLNSAIYTGVVRHRRYRPRAHAFSYGLYMLALDLDELAELAAVSRWFALERFAPLSFRRSDYLGDPKEPLKQSVLAEVARLGGEINNLNRVKMLGQVRCFGIYFSPVNLFFCYRQGEARYLLAEVHNTPWNERHCYLVDLKQSGVTEKAFHVSPFMSMNMQYHWRIVPPARRTLVHIENRNPELLFDATLALRRNPFNALALKAALRQWPLMTLTVVRGIYWQALKLFLKRIPYHSHP
;
A
#
# COMPACT_ATOMS: atom_id res chain seq x y z
N MET A 1 7.70 14.68 -22.04
CA MET A 1 6.51 13.91 -21.61
C MET A 1 6.32 14.11 -20.12
N ASN A 2 5.10 14.39 -19.66
CA ASN A 2 4.82 14.62 -18.24
C ASN A 2 4.26 13.31 -17.65
N LEU A 3 5.09 12.55 -16.94
CA LEU A 3 4.72 11.24 -16.38
C LEU A 3 3.69 11.38 -15.26
N ASN A 4 2.66 10.52 -15.27
CA ASN A 4 1.71 10.39 -14.17
C ASN A 4 2.35 9.70 -12.96
N SER A 5 3.37 8.89 -13.22
CA SER A 5 4.16 8.17 -12.22
C SER A 5 5.10 9.10 -11.43
N ALA A 6 5.40 8.70 -10.20
CA ALA A 6 6.20 9.48 -9.27
C ALA A 6 6.72 8.65 -8.09
N ILE A 7 7.70 9.20 -7.38
CA ILE A 7 8.21 8.65 -6.12
C ILE A 7 7.54 9.43 -4.99
N TYR A 8 6.92 8.73 -4.06
CA TYR A 8 6.27 9.36 -2.91
C TYR A 8 7.06 9.09 -1.66
N THR A 9 7.52 10.15 -0.98
CA THR A 9 8.25 10.05 0.29
C THR A 9 7.43 10.66 1.41
N GLY A 10 7.52 10.10 2.61
CA GLY A 10 6.78 10.62 3.75
C GLY A 10 6.83 9.68 4.94
N VAL A 11 5.70 9.56 5.64
CA VAL A 11 5.61 8.83 6.91
C VAL A 11 4.42 7.89 6.95
N VAL A 12 4.63 6.76 7.62
CA VAL A 12 3.58 5.90 8.13
C VAL A 12 3.53 6.07 9.63
N ARG A 13 2.33 6.31 10.16
CA ARG A 13 2.05 6.41 11.60
C ARG A 13 1.00 5.38 11.99
N HIS A 14 1.23 4.69 13.09
CA HIS A 14 0.30 3.77 13.73
C HIS A 14 0.01 4.27 15.14
N ARG A 15 -1.26 4.32 15.53
CA ARG A 15 -1.68 4.70 16.87
C ARG A 15 -2.74 3.72 17.37
N ARG A 16 -2.45 3.07 18.48
CA ARG A 16 -3.37 2.24 19.23
C ARG A 16 -3.75 2.99 20.49
N TYR A 17 -5.05 3.13 20.73
CA TYR A 17 -5.61 3.77 21.93
C TYR A 17 -5.95 2.74 22.99
N ARG A 18 -6.46 1.57 22.57
CA ARG A 18 -6.88 0.48 23.46
C ARG A 18 -6.34 -0.91 23.05
N PRO A 19 -6.23 -1.86 24.00
CA PRO A 19 -6.43 -1.69 25.45
C PRO A 19 -5.31 -0.91 26.14
N ARG A 20 -4.14 -0.78 25.49
CA ARG A 20 -3.02 0.03 25.98
C ARG A 20 -2.52 0.96 24.88
N ALA A 21 -2.19 2.19 25.26
CA ALA A 21 -1.63 3.17 24.35
C ALA A 21 -0.30 2.68 23.75
N HIS A 22 -0.22 2.73 22.43
CA HIS A 22 1.01 2.44 21.70
C HIS A 22 0.99 3.18 20.37
N ALA A 23 1.98 4.03 20.13
CA ALA A 23 2.11 4.77 18.89
C ALA A 23 3.54 4.71 18.38
N PHE A 24 3.68 4.69 17.06
CA PHE A 24 4.96 4.82 16.40
C PHE A 24 4.78 5.41 15.00
N SER A 25 5.85 6.01 14.49
CA SER A 25 5.92 6.50 13.12
C SER A 25 7.29 6.24 12.54
N TYR A 26 7.35 5.98 11.24
CA TYR A 26 8.60 5.79 10.52
C TYR A 26 8.50 6.39 9.11
N GLY A 27 9.64 6.84 8.61
CA GLY A 27 9.78 7.35 7.26
C GLY A 27 9.84 6.23 6.22
N LEU A 28 9.33 6.49 5.03
CA LEU A 28 9.35 5.57 3.90
C LEU A 28 9.29 6.30 2.57
N TYR A 29 9.59 5.56 1.51
CA TYR A 29 9.13 5.86 0.16
C TYR A 29 8.19 4.77 -0.36
N MET A 30 7.32 5.13 -1.30
CA MET A 30 6.53 4.23 -2.13
C MET A 30 6.58 4.74 -3.57
N LEU A 31 6.44 3.84 -4.54
CA LEU A 31 6.33 4.24 -5.94
C LEU A 31 4.87 4.33 -6.33
N ALA A 32 4.49 5.48 -6.90
CA ALA A 32 3.21 5.65 -7.58
C ALA A 32 3.45 5.39 -9.07
N LEU A 33 3.13 4.20 -9.54
CA LEU A 33 3.35 3.74 -10.90
C LEU A 33 2.02 3.72 -11.64
N ASP A 34 1.90 4.52 -12.69
CA ASP A 34 0.86 4.31 -13.68
C ASP A 34 1.16 3.02 -14.44
N LEU A 35 0.23 2.07 -14.40
CA LEU A 35 0.48 0.74 -14.96
C LEU A 35 0.60 0.76 -16.49
N ASP A 36 0.10 1.81 -17.14
CA ASP A 36 0.27 2.01 -18.58
C ASP A 36 1.65 2.62 -18.94
N GLU A 37 2.40 3.17 -17.96
CA GLU A 37 3.69 3.85 -18.19
C GLU A 37 4.92 2.97 -17.88
N LEU A 38 4.74 1.71 -17.43
CA LEU A 38 5.84 0.90 -16.86
C LEU A 38 7.07 0.79 -17.77
N ALA A 39 6.87 0.60 -19.08
CA ALA A 39 7.95 0.49 -20.05
C ALA A 39 8.76 1.80 -20.17
N GLU A 40 8.08 2.95 -20.17
CA GLU A 40 8.71 4.27 -20.20
C GLU A 40 9.53 4.51 -18.92
N LEU A 41 9.00 4.12 -17.75
CA LEU A 41 9.70 4.27 -16.47
C LEU A 41 11.01 3.49 -16.40
N ALA A 42 11.06 2.30 -17.00
CA ALA A 42 12.28 1.51 -17.07
C ALA A 42 13.34 2.10 -18.00
N ALA A 43 12.96 2.96 -18.94
CA ALA A 43 13.88 3.72 -19.78
C ALA A 43 14.46 4.96 -19.08
N VAL A 44 13.78 5.49 -18.05
CA VAL A 44 14.20 6.72 -17.33
C VAL A 44 15.53 6.53 -16.60
N SER A 45 15.79 5.35 -16.02
CA SER A 45 16.97 5.15 -15.19
C SER A 45 17.35 3.69 -14.97
N ARG A 46 18.66 3.41 -14.90
CA ARG A 46 19.20 2.10 -14.49
C ARG A 46 18.88 1.69 -13.04
N TRP A 47 18.40 2.62 -12.21
CA TRP A 47 18.01 2.33 -10.81
C TRP A 47 16.67 1.59 -10.72
N PHE A 48 15.86 1.60 -11.78
CA PHE A 48 14.56 0.96 -11.86
C PHE A 48 14.51 0.01 -13.07
N ALA A 49 13.95 -1.18 -12.91
CA ALA A 49 13.77 -2.11 -14.03
C ALA A 49 12.48 -2.92 -13.91
N LEU A 50 11.99 -3.41 -15.06
CA LEU A 50 10.91 -4.41 -15.12
C LEU A 50 11.52 -5.79 -15.35
N GLU A 51 10.98 -6.81 -14.68
CA GLU A 51 11.29 -8.22 -14.94
C GLU A 51 12.77 -8.61 -14.95
N ARG A 52 13.63 -7.78 -14.37
CA ARG A 52 15.06 -8.07 -14.17
C ARG A 52 15.57 -7.43 -12.89
N PHE A 53 16.75 -7.87 -12.45
CA PHE A 53 17.39 -7.30 -11.28
C PHE A 53 17.82 -5.85 -11.53
N ALA A 54 17.50 -4.99 -10.57
CA ALA A 54 17.99 -3.63 -10.41
C ALA A 54 17.79 -3.24 -8.92
N PRO A 55 18.42 -2.15 -8.44
CA PRO A 55 18.23 -1.68 -7.07
C PRO A 55 16.75 -1.53 -6.70
N LEU A 56 15.92 -1.05 -7.63
CA LEU A 56 14.46 -1.15 -7.58
C LEU A 56 13.97 -1.95 -8.79
N SER A 57 13.17 -2.99 -8.57
CA SER A 57 12.62 -3.78 -9.68
C SER A 57 11.15 -4.10 -9.49
N PHE A 58 10.36 -3.80 -10.52
CA PHE A 58 8.99 -4.25 -10.61
C PHE A 58 8.98 -5.66 -11.20
N ARG A 59 8.38 -6.61 -10.48
CA ARG A 59 8.10 -7.96 -10.96
C ARG A 59 6.61 -8.20 -10.91
N ARG A 60 6.01 -8.55 -12.04
CA ARG A 60 4.58 -8.79 -12.16
C ARG A 60 4.09 -9.87 -11.21
N SER A 61 4.91 -10.89 -10.93
CA SER A 61 4.60 -11.98 -10.01
C SER A 61 4.48 -11.58 -8.53
N ASP A 62 4.88 -10.37 -8.15
CA ASP A 62 4.81 -9.91 -6.76
C ASP A 62 3.41 -9.40 -6.36
N TYR A 63 2.51 -9.19 -7.33
CA TYR A 63 1.19 -8.54 -7.14
C TYR A 63 0.03 -9.49 -7.45
N LEU A 64 -1.21 -9.08 -7.16
CA LEU A 64 -2.42 -9.90 -7.37
C LEU A 64 -2.62 -10.41 -8.82
N GLY A 65 -3.37 -11.50 -8.94
CA GLY A 65 -3.77 -12.11 -10.21
C GLY A 65 -2.68 -12.93 -10.90
N ASP A 66 -2.97 -13.37 -12.12
CA ASP A 66 -2.05 -14.19 -12.92
C ASP A 66 -0.82 -13.36 -13.36
N PRO A 67 0.42 -13.80 -13.03
CA PRO A 67 1.63 -13.14 -13.48
C PRO A 67 1.80 -13.03 -15.01
N LYS A 68 1.06 -13.82 -15.79
CA LYS A 68 1.06 -13.80 -17.26
C LYS A 68 0.20 -12.67 -17.85
N GLU A 69 -0.71 -12.11 -17.07
CA GLU A 69 -1.57 -11.02 -17.49
C GLU A 69 -1.03 -9.66 -17.03
N PRO A 70 -1.28 -8.55 -17.75
CA PRO A 70 -0.98 -7.22 -17.26
C PRO A 70 -1.65 -6.93 -15.90
N LEU A 71 -0.90 -6.39 -14.94
CA LEU A 71 -1.41 -6.11 -13.58
C LEU A 71 -2.68 -5.25 -13.59
N LYS A 72 -2.79 -4.31 -14.53
CA LYS A 72 -3.98 -3.48 -14.71
C LYS A 72 -5.24 -4.32 -14.92
N GLN A 73 -5.17 -5.40 -15.70
CA GLN A 73 -6.31 -6.27 -15.97
C GLN A 73 -6.73 -7.03 -14.71
N SER A 74 -5.77 -7.61 -13.97
CA SER A 74 -6.06 -8.31 -12.73
C SER A 74 -6.64 -7.38 -11.65
N VAL A 75 -6.19 -6.12 -11.58
CA VAL A 75 -6.79 -5.11 -10.70
C VAL A 75 -8.23 -4.82 -11.10
N LEU A 76 -8.52 -4.59 -12.38
CA LEU A 76 -9.87 -4.31 -12.84
C LEU A 76 -10.81 -5.52 -12.64
N ALA A 77 -10.33 -6.73 -12.89
CA ALA A 77 -11.08 -7.96 -12.63
C ALA A 77 -11.45 -8.08 -11.13
N GLU A 78 -10.50 -7.78 -10.24
CA GLU A 78 -10.75 -7.81 -8.79
C GLU A 78 -11.71 -6.71 -8.34
N VAL A 79 -11.62 -5.50 -8.94
CA VAL A 79 -12.60 -4.42 -8.72
C VAL A 79 -14.00 -4.88 -9.13
N ALA A 80 -14.16 -5.49 -10.31
CA ALA A 80 -15.45 -6.01 -10.77
C ALA A 80 -15.99 -7.11 -9.83
N ARG A 81 -15.12 -8.05 -9.41
CA ARG A 81 -15.47 -9.14 -8.50
C ARG A 81 -15.99 -8.61 -7.15
N LEU A 82 -15.45 -7.50 -6.67
CA LEU A 82 -15.86 -6.84 -5.43
C LEU A 82 -17.04 -5.86 -5.61
N GLY A 83 -17.67 -5.83 -6.79
CA GLY A 83 -18.88 -5.03 -7.07
C GLY A 83 -18.63 -3.62 -7.59
N GLY A 84 -17.39 -3.28 -7.96
CA GLY A 84 -17.07 -2.00 -8.57
C GLY A 84 -17.41 -1.94 -10.06
N GLU A 85 -17.89 -0.79 -10.53
CA GLU A 85 -18.17 -0.57 -11.94
C GLU A 85 -16.87 -0.30 -12.72
N ILE A 86 -16.47 -1.25 -13.56
CA ILE A 86 -15.24 -1.13 -14.35
C ILE A 86 -15.40 -0.32 -15.65
N ASN A 87 -16.64 -0.09 -16.08
CA ASN A 87 -16.92 0.63 -17.31
C ASN A 87 -16.33 2.06 -17.25
N ASN A 88 -15.58 2.43 -18.27
CA ASN A 88 -14.89 3.72 -18.39
C ASN A 88 -13.73 3.94 -17.38
N LEU A 89 -13.29 2.92 -16.63
CA LEU A 89 -12.02 2.98 -15.91
C LEU A 89 -10.87 2.89 -16.93
N ASN A 90 -10.16 4.00 -17.14
CA ASN A 90 -9.18 4.10 -18.21
C ASN A 90 -7.73 4.01 -17.72
N ARG A 91 -7.48 4.23 -16.42
CA ARG A 91 -6.14 4.25 -15.84
C ARG A 91 -6.13 3.62 -14.45
N VAL A 92 -5.07 2.86 -14.17
CA VAL A 92 -4.81 2.30 -12.85
C VAL A 92 -3.43 2.74 -12.40
N LYS A 93 -3.36 3.38 -11.23
CA LYS A 93 -2.10 3.80 -10.61
C LYS A 93 -1.87 3.00 -9.33
N MET A 94 -0.80 2.23 -9.30
CA MET A 94 -0.35 1.52 -8.11
C MET A 94 0.46 2.48 -7.23
N LEU A 95 0.15 2.57 -5.95
CA LEU A 95 1.00 3.12 -4.90
C LEU A 95 1.44 1.95 -4.02
N GLY A 96 2.68 1.50 -4.18
CA GLY A 96 3.17 0.29 -3.52
C GLY A 96 4.69 0.24 -3.39
N GLN A 97 5.17 -0.84 -2.78
CA GLN A 97 6.58 -1.20 -2.82
C GLN A 97 6.89 -2.00 -4.07
N VAL A 98 8.15 -1.93 -4.51
CA VAL A 98 8.72 -2.83 -5.52
C VAL A 98 9.88 -3.59 -4.87
N ARG A 99 10.47 -4.58 -5.54
CA ARG A 99 11.66 -5.25 -5.00
C ARG A 99 12.77 -4.24 -4.79
N CYS A 100 13.34 -4.23 -3.59
CA CYS A 100 14.52 -3.45 -3.25
C CYS A 100 15.70 -4.43 -3.14
N PHE A 101 16.70 -4.29 -4.02
CA PHE A 101 17.85 -5.20 -4.14
C PHE A 101 17.44 -6.69 -4.20
N GLY A 102 16.38 -6.99 -4.96
CA GLY A 102 15.88 -8.36 -5.17
C GLY A 102 14.90 -8.88 -4.12
N ILE A 103 14.72 -8.17 -3.00
CA ILE A 103 13.83 -8.58 -1.91
C ILE A 103 12.50 -7.82 -2.00
N TYR A 104 11.40 -8.54 -2.02
CA TYR A 104 10.05 -7.98 -1.99
C TYR A 104 9.38 -8.22 -0.64
N PHE A 105 8.75 -7.17 -0.12
CA PHE A 105 7.76 -7.24 0.95
C PHE A 105 6.92 -5.97 0.88
N SER A 106 5.59 -6.12 0.84
CA SER A 106 4.65 -5.01 0.88
C SER A 106 3.52 -5.37 1.85
N PRO A 107 3.33 -4.63 2.95
CA PRO A 107 2.19 -4.87 3.83
C PRO A 107 0.87 -4.45 3.20
N VAL A 108 0.91 -3.51 2.26
CA VAL A 108 -0.24 -3.02 1.51
C VAL A 108 0.18 -2.48 0.15
N ASN A 109 -0.54 -2.86 -0.90
CA ASN A 109 -0.49 -2.26 -2.22
C ASN A 109 -1.83 -1.56 -2.51
N LEU A 110 -1.75 -0.32 -2.97
CA LEU A 110 -2.93 0.53 -3.16
C LEU A 110 -3.10 0.82 -4.65
N PHE A 111 -4.17 0.33 -5.26
CA PHE A 111 -4.45 0.56 -6.68
C PHE A 111 -5.58 1.56 -6.85
N PHE A 112 -5.23 2.77 -7.30
CA PHE A 112 -6.18 3.83 -7.60
C PHE A 112 -6.69 3.68 -9.03
N CYS A 113 -7.98 3.45 -9.19
CA CYS A 113 -8.63 3.32 -10.48
C CYS A 113 -9.29 4.64 -10.86
N TYR A 114 -8.99 5.14 -12.05
CA TYR A 114 -9.43 6.44 -12.53
C TYR A 114 -10.47 6.31 -13.65
N ARG A 115 -11.44 7.22 -13.63
CA ARG A 115 -12.41 7.45 -14.70
C ARG A 115 -12.33 8.91 -15.11
N GLN A 116 -12.08 9.18 -16.38
CA GLN A 116 -12.02 10.55 -16.93
C GLN A 116 -11.08 11.48 -16.14
N GLY A 117 -9.97 10.95 -15.62
CA GLY A 117 -8.98 11.72 -14.85
C GLY A 117 -9.21 11.80 -13.35
N GLU A 118 -10.41 11.43 -12.85
CA GLU A 118 -10.74 11.40 -11.42
C GLU A 118 -10.59 10.00 -10.84
N ALA A 119 -10.08 9.89 -9.60
CA ALA A 119 -10.01 8.61 -8.91
C ALA A 119 -11.41 8.21 -8.43
N ARG A 120 -11.91 7.06 -8.89
CA ARG A 120 -13.25 6.53 -8.58
C ARG A 120 -13.21 5.49 -7.47
N TYR A 121 -12.23 4.60 -7.54
CA TYR A 121 -12.05 3.48 -6.61
C TYR A 121 -10.61 3.39 -6.12
N LEU A 122 -10.45 2.91 -4.90
CA LEU A 122 -9.20 2.37 -4.38
C LEU A 122 -9.40 0.86 -4.13
N LEU A 123 -8.58 0.03 -4.77
CA LEU A 123 -8.42 -1.36 -4.39
C LEU A 123 -7.20 -1.47 -3.47
N ALA A 124 -7.39 -1.80 -2.20
CA ALA A 124 -6.32 -2.01 -1.24
C ALA A 124 -6.06 -3.51 -1.06
N GLU A 125 -4.97 -4.00 -1.65
CA GLU A 125 -4.45 -5.34 -1.41
C GLU A 125 -3.62 -5.31 -0.12
N VAL A 126 -4.03 -6.07 0.88
CA VAL A 126 -3.38 -6.15 2.19
C VAL A 126 -2.86 -7.57 2.40
N HIS A 127 -1.62 -7.67 2.88
CA HIS A 127 -0.99 -8.94 3.24
C HIS A 127 -0.96 -9.08 4.76
N ASN A 128 -1.37 -10.23 5.28
CA ASN A 128 -1.17 -10.51 6.69
C ASN A 128 0.26 -11.06 6.93
N THR A 129 0.89 -10.57 7.98
CA THR A 129 2.18 -11.10 8.46
C THR A 129 1.91 -11.69 9.85
N PRO A 130 2.23 -12.97 10.10
CA PRO A 130 3.13 -13.87 9.35
C PRO A 130 2.46 -14.83 8.34
N TRP A 131 1.13 -14.86 8.20
CA TRP A 131 0.43 -15.93 7.47
C TRP A 131 0.46 -15.84 5.94
N ASN A 132 0.94 -14.73 5.37
CA ASN A 132 1.16 -14.53 3.94
C ASN A 132 -0.09 -14.72 3.06
N GLU A 133 -1.27 -14.54 3.64
CA GLU A 133 -2.54 -14.45 2.95
C GLU A 133 -2.74 -13.03 2.40
N ARG A 134 -3.58 -12.93 1.38
CA ARG A 134 -3.91 -11.66 0.71
C ARG A 134 -5.40 -11.41 0.80
N HIS A 135 -5.76 -10.16 1.02
CA HIS A 135 -7.15 -9.73 0.96
C HIS A 135 -7.26 -8.36 0.31
N CYS A 136 -8.32 -8.18 -0.48
CA CYS A 136 -8.57 -6.95 -1.20
C CYS A 136 -9.80 -6.25 -0.63
N TYR A 137 -9.63 -4.99 -0.25
CA TYR A 137 -10.75 -4.09 0.05
C TYR A 137 -11.00 -3.19 -1.14
N LEU A 138 -12.26 -3.12 -1.59
CA LEU A 138 -12.70 -2.10 -2.54
C LEU A 138 -13.29 -0.92 -1.79
N VAL A 139 -12.73 0.27 -2.01
CA VAL A 139 -13.21 1.51 -1.44
C VAL A 139 -13.71 2.43 -2.55
N ASP A 140 -14.98 2.79 -2.48
CA ASP A 140 -15.58 3.82 -3.30
C ASP A 140 -15.15 5.20 -2.80
N LEU A 141 -14.44 5.96 -3.65
CA LEU A 141 -13.92 7.29 -3.28
C LEU A 141 -14.94 8.42 -3.40
N LYS A 142 -16.07 8.22 -4.10
CA LYS A 142 -17.16 9.20 -4.20
C LYS A 142 -18.24 8.99 -3.14
N GLN A 143 -18.42 7.74 -2.70
CA GLN A 143 -19.37 7.32 -1.68
C GLN A 143 -18.59 6.73 -0.50
N SER A 144 -17.74 7.56 0.12
CA SER A 144 -16.89 7.12 1.23
C SER A 144 -17.74 6.52 2.36
N GLY A 145 -17.75 5.19 2.41
CA GLY A 145 -18.55 4.40 3.34
C GLY A 145 -17.72 3.74 4.43
N VAL A 146 -18.41 3.27 5.46
CA VAL A 146 -17.84 2.37 6.47
C VAL A 146 -17.73 0.98 5.85
N THR A 147 -16.56 0.34 5.98
CA THR A 147 -16.35 -1.03 5.53
C THR A 147 -16.18 -1.95 6.73
N GLU A 148 -16.85 -3.09 6.76
CA GLU A 148 -16.60 -4.07 7.81
C GLU A 148 -15.19 -4.64 7.70
N LYS A 149 -14.53 -4.85 8.84
CA LYS A 149 -13.20 -5.47 8.87
C LYS A 149 -13.33 -6.98 8.65
N ALA A 150 -12.96 -7.43 7.45
CA ALA A 150 -13.08 -8.84 7.06
C ALA A 150 -11.75 -9.62 7.08
N PHE A 151 -10.60 -8.99 7.39
CA PHE A 151 -9.28 -9.63 7.30
C PHE A 151 -8.40 -9.42 8.54
N HIS A 152 -7.80 -10.50 9.06
CA HIS A 152 -7.00 -10.49 10.28
C HIS A 152 -5.54 -10.07 10.01
N VAL A 153 -5.34 -8.76 9.87
CA VAL A 153 -4.02 -8.18 9.52
C VAL A 153 -2.99 -8.16 10.66
N SER A 154 -3.40 -8.42 11.91
CA SER A 154 -2.49 -8.40 13.06
C SER A 154 -3.01 -9.29 14.19
N PRO A 155 -2.16 -10.14 14.79
CA PRO A 155 -2.52 -10.97 15.95
C PRO A 155 -2.92 -10.15 17.19
N PHE A 156 -2.62 -8.85 17.21
CA PHE A 156 -2.93 -7.97 18.33
C PHE A 156 -4.16 -7.09 18.05
N MET A 157 -4.99 -7.44 17.07
CA MET A 157 -6.16 -6.65 16.68
C MET A 157 -7.36 -7.56 16.39
N SER A 158 -8.43 -7.41 17.16
CA SER A 158 -9.65 -8.19 16.97
C SER A 158 -10.30 -7.94 15.61
N MET A 159 -11.01 -8.95 15.10
CA MET A 159 -11.76 -8.88 13.84
C MET A 159 -13.02 -8.03 13.93
N ASN A 160 -13.68 -7.99 15.10
CA ASN A 160 -14.92 -7.25 15.30
C ASN A 160 -14.67 -5.73 15.35
N MET A 161 -14.47 -5.08 14.20
CA MET A 161 -14.33 -3.62 14.06
C MET A 161 -14.80 -3.14 12.69
N GLN A 162 -15.06 -1.84 12.59
CA GLN A 162 -15.39 -1.17 11.33
C GLN A 162 -14.22 -0.29 10.88
N TYR A 163 -13.93 -0.31 9.57
CA TYR A 163 -12.97 0.55 8.92
C TYR A 163 -13.61 1.84 8.43
N HIS A 164 -13.05 2.96 8.85
CA HIS A 164 -13.40 4.27 8.30
C HIS A 164 -12.21 4.79 7.50
N TRP A 165 -12.42 4.93 6.20
CA TRP A 165 -11.40 5.35 5.26
C TRP A 165 -11.46 6.85 5.01
N ARG A 166 -10.28 7.49 5.02
CA ARG A 166 -10.07 8.86 4.54
C ARG A 166 -8.92 8.85 3.57
N ILE A 167 -9.21 9.09 2.30
CA ILE A 167 -8.27 8.90 1.20
C ILE A 167 -8.16 10.19 0.39
N VAL A 168 -6.93 10.61 0.16
CA VAL A 168 -6.57 11.64 -0.83
C VAL A 168 -5.74 10.94 -1.90
N PRO A 169 -6.26 10.78 -3.13
CA PRO A 169 -5.55 10.08 -4.21
C PRO A 169 -4.20 10.73 -4.58
N PRO A 170 -3.28 9.98 -5.23
CA PRO A 170 -1.95 10.46 -5.58
C PRO A 170 -1.95 11.68 -6.54
N ALA A 171 -1.69 12.87 -5.98
CA ALA A 171 -1.47 14.12 -6.71
C ALA A 171 -0.17 14.82 -6.24
N ARG A 172 -0.21 16.07 -5.75
CA ARG A 172 0.99 16.67 -5.10
C ARG A 172 1.32 16.00 -3.77
N ARG A 173 0.29 15.49 -3.09
CA ARG A 173 0.32 14.73 -1.86
C ARG A 173 -0.64 13.56 -1.99
N THR A 174 -0.45 12.54 -1.18
CA THR A 174 -1.40 11.42 -1.04
C THR A 174 -1.57 11.14 0.44
N LEU A 175 -2.78 10.78 0.84
CA LEU A 175 -3.10 10.41 2.22
C LEU A 175 -3.96 9.16 2.18
N VAL A 176 -3.58 8.15 2.94
CA VAL A 176 -4.46 7.03 3.25
C VAL A 176 -4.52 6.91 4.76
N HIS A 177 -5.69 7.21 5.31
CA HIS A 177 -5.95 7.14 6.73
C HIS A 177 -7.08 6.16 6.97
N ILE A 178 -6.86 5.24 7.91
CA ILE A 178 -7.82 4.21 8.28
C ILE A 178 -7.99 4.21 9.80
N GLU A 179 -9.23 4.33 10.24
CA GLU A 179 -9.62 4.19 11.63
C GLU A 179 -10.31 2.84 11.83
N ASN A 180 -10.02 2.18 12.95
CA ASN A 180 -10.67 0.95 13.39
C ASN A 180 -11.53 1.28 14.61
N ARG A 181 -12.85 1.11 14.49
CA ARG A 181 -13.82 1.47 15.52
C ARG A 181 -14.66 0.28 15.97
N ASN A 182 -14.91 0.18 17.28
CA ASN A 182 -15.95 -0.69 17.86
C ASN A 182 -16.25 -0.33 19.33
N PRO A 183 -17.35 0.42 19.62
CA PRO A 183 -17.88 1.55 18.85
C PRO A 183 -16.95 2.77 18.89
N GLU A 184 -16.00 2.79 19.83
CA GLU A 184 -14.98 3.82 20.00
C GLU A 184 -13.77 3.62 19.08
N LEU A 185 -12.93 4.66 18.92
CA LEU A 185 -11.68 4.57 18.17
C LEU A 185 -10.64 3.72 18.92
N LEU A 186 -10.32 2.55 18.38
CA LEU A 186 -9.38 1.62 18.99
C LEU A 186 -7.97 1.76 18.41
N PHE A 187 -7.89 2.03 17.11
CA PHE A 187 -6.64 2.13 16.38
C PHE A 187 -6.79 2.99 15.12
N ASP A 188 -5.74 3.73 14.75
CA ASP A 188 -5.63 4.36 13.43
C ASP A 188 -4.25 4.16 12.80
N ALA A 189 -4.24 4.04 11.47
CA ALA A 189 -3.03 4.09 10.66
C ALA A 189 -3.13 5.22 9.65
N THR A 190 -2.03 5.94 9.45
CA THR A 190 -1.93 7.07 8.53
C THR A 190 -0.70 6.91 7.65
N LEU A 191 -0.89 6.84 6.34
CA LEU A 191 0.14 6.96 5.32
C LEU A 191 0.02 8.37 4.71
N ALA A 192 1.02 9.21 4.93
CA ALA A 192 1.05 10.58 4.40
C ALA A 192 2.32 10.79 3.59
N LEU A 193 2.19 10.96 2.28
CA LEU A 193 3.33 11.07 1.37
C LEU A 193 3.25 12.30 0.47
N ARG A 194 4.42 12.78 0.03
CA ARG A 194 4.59 13.90 -0.89
C ARG A 194 5.20 13.42 -2.20
N ARG A 195 4.73 13.97 -3.32
CA ARG A 195 5.20 13.62 -4.65
C ARG A 195 6.59 14.17 -4.92
N ASN A 196 7.47 13.32 -5.44
CA ASN A 196 8.75 13.65 -6.05
C ASN A 196 8.73 13.14 -7.50
N PRO A 197 9.39 13.83 -8.44
CA PRO A 197 9.44 13.39 -9.83
C PRO A 197 10.07 11.99 -9.95
N PHE A 198 9.58 11.21 -10.91
CA PHE A 198 10.20 9.93 -11.25
C PHE A 198 11.41 10.18 -12.15
N ASN A 199 12.60 10.32 -11.56
CA ASN A 199 13.84 10.49 -12.31
C ASN A 199 15.03 9.86 -11.56
N ALA A 200 16.18 9.75 -12.25
CA ALA A 200 17.37 9.10 -11.70
C ALA A 200 17.88 9.74 -10.39
N LEU A 201 17.79 11.07 -10.26
CA LEU A 201 18.22 11.79 -9.06
C LEU A 201 17.34 11.45 -7.86
N ALA A 202 16.01 11.48 -8.04
CA ALA A 202 15.06 11.19 -6.99
C ALA A 202 15.08 9.70 -6.59
N LEU A 203 15.23 8.77 -7.54
CA LEU A 203 15.42 7.33 -7.25
C LEU A 203 16.67 7.11 -6.40
N LYS A 204 17.80 7.72 -6.81
CA LYS A 204 19.06 7.62 -6.07
C LYS A 204 18.96 8.24 -4.67
N ALA A 205 18.26 9.38 -4.54
CA ALA A 205 18.03 10.02 -3.25
C ALA A 205 17.21 9.11 -2.32
N ALA A 206 16.11 8.52 -2.81
CA ALA A 206 15.29 7.59 -2.04
C ALA A 206 16.08 6.35 -1.60
N LEU A 207 16.87 5.75 -2.50
CA LEU A 207 17.74 4.61 -2.19
C LEU A 207 18.84 4.96 -1.17
N ARG A 208 19.40 6.17 -1.21
CA ARG A 208 20.40 6.60 -0.22
C ARG A 208 19.79 6.81 1.16
N GLN A 209 18.58 7.36 1.20
CA GLN A 209 17.89 7.62 2.46
C GLN A 209 17.35 6.33 3.09
N TRP A 210 16.91 5.37 2.28
CA TRP A 210 16.38 4.07 2.73
C TRP A 210 16.92 2.91 1.87
N PRO A 211 18.20 2.52 2.04
CA PRO A 211 18.87 1.55 1.17
C PRO A 211 18.32 0.12 1.30
N LEU A 212 17.81 -0.24 2.47
CA LEU A 212 17.19 -1.54 2.74
C LEU A 212 15.75 -1.31 3.23
N MET A 213 14.95 -0.65 2.40
CA MET A 213 13.58 -0.25 2.72
C MET A 213 12.73 -1.45 3.14
N THR A 214 12.75 -2.51 2.33
CA THR A 214 12.04 -3.77 2.60
C THR A 214 12.41 -4.37 3.96
N LEU A 215 13.70 -4.50 4.25
CA LEU A 215 14.18 -5.05 5.53
C LEU A 215 13.82 -4.14 6.72
N THR A 216 13.84 -2.83 6.51
CA THR A 216 13.47 -1.83 7.53
C THR A 216 12.00 -1.98 7.92
N VAL A 217 11.12 -2.19 6.94
CA VAL A 217 9.69 -2.44 7.20
C VAL A 217 9.49 -3.76 7.94
N VAL A 218 10.09 -4.86 7.47
CA VAL A 218 9.97 -6.18 8.09
C VAL A 218 10.47 -6.14 9.54
N ARG A 219 11.69 -5.61 9.76
CA ARG A 219 12.26 -5.44 11.11
C ARG A 219 11.35 -4.57 11.98
N GLY A 220 10.78 -3.50 11.42
CA GLY A 220 9.83 -2.63 12.10
C GLY A 220 8.57 -3.36 12.57
N ILE A 221 8.00 -4.22 11.72
CA ILE A 221 6.81 -5.03 12.04
C ILE A 221 7.12 -5.97 13.22
N TYR A 222 8.20 -6.76 13.13
CA TYR A 222 8.57 -7.69 14.21
C TYR A 222 8.94 -6.97 15.51
N TRP A 223 9.66 -5.84 15.42
CA TRP A 223 10.02 -5.05 16.59
C TRP A 223 8.80 -4.49 17.32
N GLN A 224 7.81 -3.99 16.58
CA GLN A 224 6.58 -3.51 17.20
C GLN A 224 5.73 -4.66 17.72
N ALA A 225 5.65 -5.79 17.02
CA ALA A 225 4.98 -6.99 17.53
C ALA A 225 5.58 -7.44 18.88
N LEU A 226 6.91 -7.48 19.01
CA LEU A 226 7.60 -7.78 20.27
C LEU A 226 7.25 -6.77 21.36
N LYS A 227 7.24 -5.46 21.05
CA LYS A 227 6.82 -4.42 22.01
C LYS A 227 5.37 -4.59 22.46
N LEU A 228 4.46 -4.96 21.57
CA LEU A 228 3.05 -5.23 21.93
C LEU A 228 2.94 -6.47 22.83
N PHE A 229 3.71 -7.52 22.53
CA PHE A 229 3.81 -8.72 23.35
C PHE A 229 4.35 -8.43 24.75
N LEU A 230 5.46 -7.68 24.87
CA LEU A 230 6.01 -7.23 26.16
C LEU A 230 5.03 -6.33 26.93
N LYS A 231 4.21 -5.55 26.21
CA LYS A 231 3.09 -4.78 26.78
C LYS A 231 1.88 -5.63 27.13
N ARG A 232 1.93 -6.96 27.01
CA ARG A 232 0.84 -7.91 27.30
C ARG A 232 -0.48 -7.53 26.61
N ILE A 233 -0.39 -7.06 25.36
CA ILE A 233 -1.60 -6.83 24.56
C ILE A 233 -2.18 -8.21 24.19
N PRO A 234 -3.52 -8.39 24.30
CA PRO A 234 -4.15 -9.66 23.98
C PRO A 234 -3.76 -10.17 22.60
N TYR A 235 -3.36 -11.43 22.55
CA TYR A 235 -3.14 -12.17 21.32
C TYR A 235 -4.48 -12.77 20.90
N HIS A 236 -4.88 -12.52 19.67
CA HIS A 236 -6.03 -13.15 19.03
C HIS A 236 -5.50 -14.20 18.06
N SER A 237 -5.90 -15.45 18.25
CA SER A 237 -5.58 -16.52 17.33
C SER A 237 -6.13 -16.21 15.95
N HIS A 238 -5.35 -16.54 14.91
CA HIS A 238 -5.84 -16.46 13.54
C HIS A 238 -7.03 -17.42 13.38
N PRO A 239 -8.12 -16.99 12.73
CA PRO A 239 -9.24 -17.88 12.41
C PRO A 239 -8.82 -19.00 11.46
#